data_AF-A0A7V8YVD0-F1
#
_entry.id   AF-A0A7V8YVD0-F1
#
_cell.length_a   1.000
_cell.length_b   1.000
_cell.length_c   1.000
_cell.angle_alpha   90.00
_cell.angle_beta   90.00
_cell.angle_gamma   90.00
#
_symmetry.space_group_name_H-M   'P 1'
#
loop_
_entity.id
_entity.type
_entity.pdbx_description
1 polymer ?
#
loop_
_entity_poly.entity_id
_entity_poly.type
_entity_poly.pdbx_seq_one_letter_code
_entity_poly.pdbx_strand_id
1 'polypeptide(L)' 'MTDRPSRIDLLELDIDLRLADLWREASEVGEWSLEVMAAFIRAAYGKGYCDALTEDDPGSLCHDHGYRIPGRREPAPRSV' A
#
# COMPACT_ATOMS: atom_id res chain seq x y z
N MET A 1 -18.22 18.76 -16.43
CA MET A 1 -16.74 18.87 -16.40
C MET A 1 -16.26 17.60 -15.73
N THR A 2 -15.53 16.75 -16.44
CA THR A 2 -14.84 15.64 -15.77
C THR A 2 -13.62 16.26 -15.11
N ASP A 3 -13.65 16.39 -13.79
CA ASP A 3 -12.49 16.89 -13.05
C ASP A 3 -11.30 15.96 -13.32
N ARG A 4 -10.12 16.53 -13.53
CA ARG A 4 -8.91 15.71 -13.68
C ARG A 4 -8.63 15.02 -12.35
N PRO A 5 -8.28 13.72 -12.35
CA PRO A 5 -7.92 13.02 -11.12
C PRO A 5 -6.81 13.76 -10.39
N SER A 6 -6.96 13.88 -9.07
CA SER A 6 -5.94 14.42 -8.19
C SER A 6 -4.79 13.42 -7.99
N ARG A 7 -3.70 13.86 -7.35
CA ARG A 7 -2.58 12.97 -7.04
C ARG A 7 -2.95 11.85 -6.08
N ILE A 8 -3.90 12.10 -5.17
CA ILE A 8 -4.34 11.06 -4.24
C ILE A 8 -5.19 10.02 -4.98
N ASP A 9 -6.04 10.44 -5.92
CA ASP A 9 -6.87 9.52 -6.71
C ASP A 9 -6.01 8.57 -7.56
N LEU A 10 -4.91 9.09 -8.12
CA LEU A 10 -3.97 8.28 -8.91
C LEU A 10 -3.17 7.31 -8.04
N LEU A 11 -2.75 7.74 -6.84
CA LEU A 11 -2.06 6.87 -5.88
C LEU A 11 -2.97 5.75 -5.39
N GLU A 12 -4.22 6.06 -5.05
CA GLU A 12 -5.22 5.07 -4.62
C GLU A 12 -5.48 4.04 -5.73
N LEU A 13 -5.61 4.49 -6.98
CA LEU A 13 -5.78 3.60 -8.12
C LEU A 13 -4.59 2.64 -8.29
N ASP A 14 -3.35 3.13 -8.18
CA ASP A 14 -2.16 2.26 -8.29
C ASP A 14 -2.09 1.25 -7.14
N ILE A 15 -2.49 1.65 -5.93
CA ILE A 15 -2.61 0.72 -4.79
C ILE A 15 -3.69 -0.33 -5.06
N ASP A 16 -4.85 0.07 -5.57
CA ASP A 16 -5.94 -0.85 -5.92
C ASP A 16 -5.51 -1.87 -6.98
N LEU A 17 -4.75 -1.44 -7.99
CA LEU A 17 -4.19 -2.33 -9.00
C LEU A 17 -3.21 -3.34 -8.38
N ARG A 18 -2.37 -2.92 -7.42
CA ARG A 18 -1.46 -3.83 -6.68
C ARG A 18 -2.20 -4.79 -5.75
N LEU A 19 -3.39 -4.40 -5.30
CA LEU A 19 -4.26 -5.19 -4.42
C LEU A 19 -5.39 -5.91 -5.17
N ALA A 20 -5.37 -5.96 -6.50
CA ALA A 20 -6.47 -6.49 -7.31
C ALA A 20 -6.92 -7.90 -6.91
N ASP A 21 -5.98 -8.79 -6.56
CA ASP A 21 -6.31 -10.13 -6.08
C ASP A 21 -7.01 -10.13 -4.72
N LEU A 22 -6.59 -9.25 -3.79
CA LEU A 22 -7.27 -9.06 -2.51
C LEU A 22 -8.67 -8.46 -2.73
N TRP A 23 -8.82 -7.54 -3.68
CA TRP A 23 -10.12 -6.98 -4.05
C TRP A 23 -11.06 -8.04 -4.61
N ARG A 24 -10.55 -8.96 -5.43
CA ARG A 24 -11.30 -10.12 -5.91
C ARG A 24 -11.78 -10.98 -4.74
N GLU A 25 -10.90 -11.34 -3.82
CA GLU A 25 -11.27 -12.12 -2.63
C GLU A 25 -12.29 -11.38 -1.75
N ALA A 26 -12.10 -10.08 -1.53
CA ALA A 26 -13.03 -9.25 -0.77
C ALA A 26 -14.44 -9.21 -1.39
N SER A 27 -14.53 -9.25 -2.72
CA SER A 27 -15.83 -9.26 -3.44
C SER A 27 -16.62 -10.56 -3.24
N GLU A 28 -15.93 -11.65 -2.86
CA GLU A 28 -16.53 -12.96 -2.59
C GLU A 28 -16.95 -13.11 -1.11
N VAL A 29 -16.66 -12.13 -0.25
CA VAL A 29 -17.04 -12.14 1.17
C VAL A 29 -18.54 -11.87 1.32
N GLY A 30 -19.29 -12.90 1.74
CA GLY A 30 -20.74 -12.79 1.96
C GLY A 30 -21.13 -12.04 3.25
N GLU A 31 -20.35 -12.17 4.32
CA GLU A 31 -20.60 -11.48 5.61
C GLU A 31 -19.30 -10.90 6.15
N TRP A 32 -19.34 -9.61 6.51
CA TRP A 32 -18.20 -8.89 7.06
C TRP A 32 -18.21 -8.93 8.59
N SER A 33 -17.11 -9.41 9.17
CA SER A 33 -16.83 -9.32 10.60
C SER A 33 -15.52 -8.57 10.84
N LEU A 34 -15.29 -8.14 12.09
CA LEU A 34 -14.02 -7.53 12.49
C LEU A 34 -12.83 -8.46 12.24
N GLU A 35 -13.01 -9.77 12.38
CA GLU A 35 -11.95 -10.75 12.14
C GLU A 35 -11.58 -10.82 10.65
N VAL A 36 -12.59 -10.82 9.77
CA VAL A 36 -12.39 -10.80 8.31
C VAL A 36 -11.72 -9.49 7.89
N MET A 37 -12.22 -8.34 8.37
CA MET A 37 -11.60 -7.04 8.10
C MET A 37 -10.14 -7.00 8.58
N ALA A 38 -9.86 -7.50 9.79
CA ALA A 38 -8.51 -7.57 10.31
C ALA A 38 -7.60 -8.50 9.50
N ALA A 39 -8.14 -9.53 8.85
CA ALA A 39 -7.39 -10.39 7.93
C ALA A 39 -6.98 -9.61 6.67
N PHE A 40 -7.92 -8.91 6.03
CA PHE A 40 -7.63 -8.09 4.85
C PHE A 40 -6.64 -6.95 5.15
N ILE A 41 -6.76 -6.26 6.28
CA ILE A 41 -5.81 -5.21 6.68
C ILE A 41 -4.39 -5.79 6.82
N ARG A 42 -4.24 -6.95 7.47
CA ARG A 42 -2.94 -7.62 7.61
C ARG A 42 -2.39 -8.08 6.26
N ALA A 43 -3.25 -8.57 5.37
CA ALA A 43 -2.85 -9.01 4.04
C ALA A 43 -2.39 -7.81 3.18
N ALA A 44 -3.14 -6.70 3.17
CA ALA A 44 -2.77 -5.48 2.45
C ALA A 44 -1.47 -4.86 3.01
N TYR A 45 -1.31 -4.81 4.34
CA TYR A 45 -0.07 -4.36 4.96
C TYR A 45 1.12 -5.26 4.61
N GLY A 46 0.93 -6.59 4.64
CA GLY A 46 1.95 -7.55 4.23
C GLY A 46 2.36 -7.40 2.78
N LYS A 47 1.38 -7.22 1.87
CA LYS A 47 1.64 -6.96 0.45
C LYS A 47 2.44 -5.66 0.27
N GLY A 48 2.02 -4.56 0.90
CA GLY A 48 2.76 -3.29 0.84
C GLY A 48 4.18 -3.39 1.39
N TYR A 49 4.40 -4.19 2.44
CA TYR A 49 5.74 -4.44 2.97
C TYR A 49 6.62 -5.24 1.99
N CYS A 50 6.05 -6.27 1.35
CA CYS A 50 6.75 -7.02 0.31
C CYS A 50 7.05 -6.16 -0.91
N ASP A 51 6.07 -5.39 -1.40
CA ASP A 51 6.22 -4.49 -2.54
C ASP A 51 7.39 -3.52 -2.28
N ALA A 52 7.43 -2.87 -1.12
CA ALA A 52 8.50 -1.95 -0.73
C ALA A 52 9.91 -2.61 -0.66
N LEU A 53 9.99 -3.92 -0.46
CA LEU A 53 11.26 -4.67 -0.49
C LEU A 53 11.67 -5.09 -1.91
N THR A 54 10.74 -5.06 -2.85
CA THR A 54 10.92 -5.51 -4.24
C THR A 54 10.84 -4.39 -5.27
N GLU A 55 10.46 -3.16 -4.86
CA GLU A 55 10.52 -1.98 -5.71
C GLU A 55 11.95 -1.73 -6.21
N ASP A 56 12.07 -1.26 -7.46
CA ASP A 56 13.36 -0.98 -8.11
C ASP A 56 14.18 0.03 -7.30
N ASP A 57 13.52 1.11 -6.85
CA ASP A 57 14.06 2.10 -5.95
C ASP A 57 13.16 2.22 -4.70
N PRO A 58 13.73 2.42 -3.49
CA PRO A 58 12.93 2.58 -2.29
C PRO A 58 11.94 3.75 -2.42
N GLY A 59 10.64 3.44 -2.45
CA GLY A 59 9.61 4.46 -2.44
C GLY A 59 9.15 4.95 -3.80
N SER A 60 9.47 4.22 -4.87
CA SER A 60 9.07 4.59 -6.24
C SER A 60 7.58 4.91 -6.33
N LEU A 61 6.69 4.09 -5.74
CA LEU A 61 5.24 4.36 -5.75
C LEU A 61 4.92 5.78 -5.25
N CYS A 62 5.43 6.17 -4.09
CA CYS A 62 5.15 7.50 -3.54
C CYS A 62 5.77 8.61 -4.41
N HIS A 63 6.98 8.38 -4.93
CA HIS A 63 7.69 9.36 -5.75
C HIS A 63 7.02 9.60 -7.10
N ASP A 64 6.50 8.56 -7.74
CA ASP A 64 5.77 8.62 -9.01
C ASP A 64 4.50 9.48 -8.88
N HIS A 65 3.88 9.49 -7.70
CA HIS A 65 2.72 10.33 -7.37
C HIS A 65 3.10 11.69 -6.74
N GLY A 66 4.39 12.03 -6.67
CA GLY A 66 4.89 13.32 -6.19
C GLY A 66 4.88 13.50 -4.67
N TYR A 67 4.84 12.39 -3.92
CA TYR A 67 4.97 12.38 -2.46
C TYR A 67 6.43 12.26 -2.03
N ARG A 68 6.75 12.85 -0.87
CA ARG A 68 8.07 12.73 -0.24
C ARG A 68 8.04 11.58 0.77
N ILE A 69 8.94 10.62 0.61
CA ILE A 69 9.14 9.58 1.63
C ILE A 69 10.05 10.13 2.74
N PRO A 70 9.70 9.92 4.03
CA PRO A 70 10.58 10.23 5.14
C PRO A 70 11.92 9.48 5.04
N GLY A 71 13.03 10.15 5.31
CA GLY A 71 14.34 9.49 5.36
C GLY A 71 14.37 8.38 6.41
N ARG A 72 15.13 7.32 6.12
CA ARG A 72 15.38 6.24 7.09
C ARG A 72 16.06 6.84 8.33
N ARG A 73 15.48 6.64 9.51
CA ARG A 73 16.17 6.98 10.77
C ARG A 73 17.39 6.08 10.90
N GLU A 74 18.56 6.67 11.17
CA GLU A 74 19.75 5.90 11.47
C GLU A 74 19.47 4.97 12.66
N PRO A 75 19.78 3.66 12.55
CA PRO A 75 19.62 2.77 13.67
C PRO A 75 20.51 3.24 14.81
N ALA A 76 19.96 3.28 16.04
CA ALA A 76 20.77 3.54 17.22
C ALA A 76 21.95 2.54 17.25
N PRO A 77 23.16 2.99 17.60
CA PRO A 77 24.32 2.11 17.62
C PRO A 77 24.02 0.89 18.48
N ARG A 78 24.18 -0.31 17.90
CA ARG A 78 24.07 -1.55 18.67
C ARG A 78 25.18 -1.55 19.70
N SER A 79 24.81 -1.51 20.99
CA SER A 79 25.73 -1.86 22.06
C SER A 79 26.15 -3.31 21.84
N VAL A 80 27.45 -3.51 21.54
CA VAL A 80 28.07 -4.83 21.37
C VAL A 80 28.45 -5.39 22.73
#